data_AF-A0A652M9M2-F1
#
_entry.id   AF-A0A652M9M2-F1
#
_cell.length_a   1.000
_cell.length_b   1.000
_cell.length_c   1.000
_cell.angle_alpha   90.00
_cell.angle_beta   90.00
_cell.angle_gamma   90.00
#
_symmetry.space_group_name_H-M   'P 1'
#
loop_
_entity.id
_entity.type
_entity.pdbx_description
1 polymer ?
#
loop_
_entity_poly.entity_id
_entity_poly.type
_entity_poly.pdbx_seq_one_letter_code
_entity_poly.pdbx_strand_id
1 'polypeptide(L)'
;MLDHSEDRLLEEALGAIAGQGRLGAKFAARFLKHDVHEIELRLPLGFDLALERVRGSLAESTGATDPSLLRDGADLVALRVLAGAGFAAMNPVVVTVTVTRAEPDSTGIRVRAVAKEGLIKQHAGERTAQRVASALEDGHG
;
A
#
# COMPACT_ATOMS: atom_id res chain seq x y z
N MET A 1 13.50 4.76 -2.90
CA MET A 1 14.28 3.55 -3.28
C MET A 1 13.33 2.37 -3.18
N LEU A 2 13.23 1.53 -4.21
CA LEU A 2 12.36 0.35 -4.18
C LEU A 2 12.92 -0.67 -3.18
N ASP A 3 12.05 -1.16 -2.30
CA ASP A 3 12.38 -2.24 -1.39
C ASP A 3 12.25 -3.57 -2.15
N HIS A 4 13.30 -4.41 -2.10
CA HIS A 4 13.34 -5.70 -2.80
C HIS A 4 12.18 -6.63 -2.41
N SER A 5 11.62 -6.46 -1.20
CA SER A 5 10.46 -7.23 -0.76
C SER A 5 9.16 -6.78 -1.45
N GLU A 6 9.01 -5.49 -1.78
CA GLU A 6 7.85 -4.96 -2.52
C GLU A 6 7.81 -5.54 -3.94
N ASP A 7 8.95 -5.51 -4.64
CA ASP A 7 9.04 -5.98 -6.02
C ASP A 7 8.74 -7.48 -6.13
N ARG A 8 9.24 -8.27 -5.17
CA ARG A 8 8.96 -9.71 -5.10
C ARG A 8 7.48 -10.01 -4.86
N LEU A 9 6.83 -9.28 -3.94
CA LEU A 9 5.38 -9.43 -3.69
C LEU A 9 4.56 -9.14 -4.95
N LEU A 10 4.91 -8.09 -5.68
CA LEU A 10 4.23 -7.74 -6.94
C LEU A 10 4.43 -8.82 -8.01
N GLU A 11 5.63 -9.38 -8.14
CA GLU A 11 5.91 -10.46 -9.10
C GLU A 11 5.20 -11.77 -8.77
N GLU A 12 5.12 -12.13 -7.49
CA GLU A 12 4.39 -13.31 -7.04
C GLU A 12 2.89 -13.15 -7.31
N ALA A 13 2.32 -11.98 -7.00
CA ALA A 13 0.91 -11.66 -7.26
C ALA A 13 0.57 -11.67 -8.76
N LEU A 14 1.39 -11.02 -9.60
CA LEU A 14 1.22 -11.04 -11.05
C LEU A 14 1.34 -12.46 -11.62
N GLY A 15 2.27 -13.26 -11.09
CA GLY A 15 2.45 -14.65 -11.48
C GLY A 15 1.21 -15.52 -11.16
N ALA A 16 0.60 -15.31 -10.00
CA ALA A 16 -0.64 -16.02 -9.62
C ALA A 16 -1.81 -15.66 -10.53
N ILE A 17 -1.97 -14.39 -10.91
CA ILE A 17 -3.03 -13.90 -11.79
C ILE A 17 -2.86 -14.44 -13.24
N ALA A 18 -1.62 -14.61 -13.72
CA ALA A 18 -1.34 -15.05 -15.09
C ALA A 18 -1.42 -16.58 -15.32
N GLY A 19 -1.39 -17.40 -14.26
CA GLY A 19 -1.41 -18.87 -14.33
C GLY A 19 -0.10 -19.53 -14.83
N GLN A 20 0.02 -20.86 -14.66
CA GLN A 20 1.22 -21.66 -15.00
C GLN A 20 1.61 -21.65 -16.50
N GLY A 21 0.74 -21.19 -17.40
CA GLY A 21 0.95 -21.25 -18.86
C GLY A 21 1.65 -20.05 -19.50
N ARG A 22 2.05 -19.02 -18.75
CA ARG A 22 2.65 -17.77 -19.28
C ARG A 22 3.96 -17.41 -18.59
N LEU A 23 4.97 -18.28 -18.68
CA LEU A 23 6.35 -17.96 -18.29
C LEU A 23 6.85 -16.60 -18.84
N GLY A 24 6.35 -16.16 -20.00
CA GLY A 24 6.63 -14.83 -20.57
C GLY A 24 6.02 -13.64 -19.81
N ALA A 25 4.89 -13.79 -19.11
CA ALA A 25 4.24 -12.69 -18.39
C ALA A 25 4.95 -12.38 -17.06
N LYS A 26 5.42 -13.40 -16.33
CA LYS A 26 6.27 -13.23 -15.14
C LYS A 26 7.62 -12.61 -15.51
N PHE A 27 8.16 -12.92 -16.69
CA PHE A 27 9.36 -12.28 -17.23
C PHE A 27 9.10 -10.84 -17.71
N ALA A 28 7.95 -10.52 -18.29
CA ALA A 28 7.63 -9.15 -18.68
C ALA A 28 7.44 -8.22 -17.46
N ALA A 29 6.88 -8.74 -16.36
CA ALA A 29 6.64 -8.00 -15.12
C ALA A 29 7.92 -7.35 -14.53
N ARG A 30 9.09 -7.99 -14.66
CA ARG A 30 10.37 -7.42 -14.16
C ARG A 30 10.83 -6.18 -14.93
N PHE A 31 10.34 -5.98 -16.15
CA PHE A 31 10.69 -4.87 -17.03
C PHE A 31 9.65 -3.75 -17.02
N LEU A 32 8.53 -3.95 -16.32
CA LEU A 32 7.51 -2.93 -16.15
C LEU A 32 8.05 -1.83 -15.25
N LYS A 33 7.76 -0.58 -15.60
CA LYS A 33 8.11 0.56 -14.77
C LYS A 33 7.27 0.50 -13.49
N HIS A 34 7.87 0.87 -12.37
CA HIS A 34 7.14 1.02 -11.12
C HIS A 34 6.37 2.33 -11.11
N ASP A 35 5.11 2.25 -10.72
CA ASP A 35 4.32 3.41 -10.31
C ASP A 35 4.40 3.51 -8.79
N VAL A 36 5.18 4.48 -8.34
CA VAL A 36 5.48 4.70 -6.93
C VAL A 36 4.89 6.04 -6.53
N HIS A 37 4.05 6.02 -5.50
CA HIS A 37 3.52 7.23 -4.91
C HIS A 37 3.63 7.19 -3.38
N GLU A 38 3.95 8.33 -2.80
CA GLU A 38 4.12 8.50 -1.36
C GLU A 38 3.39 9.78 -0.94
N ILE A 39 2.56 9.66 0.10
CA ILE A 39 1.81 10.77 0.69
C ILE A 39 2.13 10.78 2.18
N GLU A 40 2.51 11.95 2.67
CA GLU A 40 2.69 12.21 4.09
C GLU A 40 1.52 13.05 4.59
N LEU A 41 0.94 12.63 5.71
CA LEU A 41 -0.16 13.32 6.37
C LEU A 41 0.02 13.26 7.89
N ARG A 42 -0.68 14.14 8.60
CA ARG A 42 -0.64 14.22 10.07
C ARG A 42 -2.05 14.07 10.60
N LEU A 43 -2.26 13.10 11.48
CA LEU A 43 -3.54 12.91 12.15
C LEU A 43 -3.50 13.60 13.53
N PRO A 44 -4.53 14.38 13.90
CA PRO A 44 -4.67 14.96 15.23
C PRO A 44 -5.19 13.90 16.21
N LEU A 45 -4.45 12.80 16.32
CA LEU A 45 -4.73 11.66 17.19
C LEU A 45 -3.44 11.20 17.86
N GLY A 46 -3.57 10.75 19.10
CA GLY A 46 -2.52 9.97 19.76
C GLY A 46 -2.22 8.68 19.00
N PHE A 47 -1.00 8.16 19.20
CA PHE A 47 -0.42 7.09 18.40
C PHE A 47 -1.30 5.84 18.27
N ASP A 48 -1.86 5.34 19.38
CA ASP A 48 -2.63 4.10 19.38
C ASP A 48 -3.97 4.27 18.63
N LEU A 49 -4.65 5.41 18.82
CA LEU A 49 -5.87 5.73 18.08
C LEU A 49 -5.60 5.92 16.58
N ALA A 50 -4.48 6.56 16.24
CA ALA A 50 -4.06 6.71 14.85
C ALA A 50 -3.76 5.34 14.21
N LEU A 51 -3.13 4.41 14.96
CA LEU A 51 -2.84 3.07 14.46
C LEU A 51 -4.12 2.26 14.19
N GLU A 52 -5.11 2.32 15.07
CA GLU A 52 -6.41 1.68 14.85
C GLU A 52 -7.15 2.28 13.65
N ARG A 53 -7.14 3.61 13.51
CA ARG A 53 -7.69 4.28 12.33
C ARG A 53 -7.00 3.82 11.04
N VAL A 54 -5.67 3.69 11.06
CA VAL A 54 -4.92 3.18 9.90
C VAL A 54 -5.33 1.76 9.53
N ARG A 55 -5.50 0.86 10.51
CA ARG A 55 -5.98 -0.50 10.24
C ARG A 55 -7.35 -0.51 9.59
N GLY A 56 -8.28 0.30 10.11
CA GLY A 56 -9.62 0.47 9.55
C GLY A 56 -9.60 1.02 8.12
N SER A 57 -8.93 2.16 7.91
CA SER A 57 -8.83 2.79 6.58
C SER A 57 -8.14 1.90 5.54
N LEU A 58 -7.14 1.10 5.95
CA LEU A 58 -6.52 0.11 5.08
C LEU A 58 -7.51 -0.98 4.66
N ALA A 59 -8.25 -1.55 5.61
CA ALA A 59 -9.24 -2.58 5.32
C ALA A 59 -10.35 -2.07 4.38
N GLU A 60 -10.87 -0.87 4.64
CA GLU A 60 -11.92 -0.26 3.82
C GLU A 60 -11.42 0.09 2.40
N SER A 61 -10.23 0.67 2.29
CA SER A 61 -9.70 1.19 1.01
C SER A 61 -9.18 0.10 0.09
N THR A 62 -8.70 -1.01 0.65
CA THR A 62 -8.00 -2.06 -0.09
C THR A 62 -8.72 -3.41 -0.10
N GLY A 63 -9.68 -3.61 0.81
CA GLY A 63 -10.32 -4.90 1.04
C GLY A 63 -9.42 -5.93 1.75
N ALA A 64 -8.18 -5.58 2.09
CA ALA A 64 -7.27 -6.45 2.81
C ALA A 64 -7.55 -6.39 4.31
N THR A 65 -7.96 -7.52 4.90
CA THR A 65 -8.40 -7.58 6.31
C THR A 65 -7.29 -7.88 7.31
N ASP A 66 -6.09 -8.25 6.86
CA ASP A 66 -4.96 -8.56 7.74
C ASP A 66 -3.64 -7.94 7.22
N PRO A 67 -3.33 -6.68 7.58
CA PRO A 67 -2.08 -6.05 7.22
C PRO A 67 -0.90 -6.72 7.92
N SER A 68 0.10 -7.15 7.14
CA SER A 68 1.35 -7.68 7.65
C SER A 68 2.14 -6.60 8.41
N LEU A 69 2.58 -6.92 9.63
CA LEU A 69 3.42 -6.05 10.44
C LEU A 69 4.87 -6.16 9.97
N LEU A 70 5.41 -5.09 9.37
CA LEU A 70 6.82 -5.02 8.95
C LEU A 70 7.73 -4.55 10.08
N ARG A 71 7.20 -3.70 10.95
CA ARG A 71 7.92 -3.14 12.08
C ARG A 71 6.96 -2.84 13.21
N ASP A 72 7.36 -3.23 14.40
CA ASP A 72 6.69 -2.93 15.65
C ASP A 72 7.68 -2.24 16.58
N GLY A 73 7.31 -1.06 17.07
CA GLY A 73 8.18 -0.22 17.87
C GLY A 73 7.38 0.84 18.59
N ALA A 74 7.89 1.29 19.74
CA ALA A 74 7.17 2.21 20.63
C ALA A 74 6.76 3.54 19.96
N ASP A 75 7.55 4.00 19.00
CA ASP A 75 7.34 5.27 18.31
C ASP A 75 7.10 5.11 16.80
N LEU A 76 7.16 3.88 16.28
CA LEU A 76 7.02 3.63 14.86
C LEU A 76 6.49 2.23 14.60
N VAL A 77 5.37 2.17 13.88
CA VAL A 77 4.79 0.93 13.36
C VAL A 77 4.71 1.03 11.84
N ALA A 78 5.04 -0.07 11.15
CA ALA A 78 4.90 -0.15 9.70
C ALA A 78 4.04 -1.36 9.32
N LEU A 79 2.96 -1.11 8.59
CA LEU A 79 1.99 -2.08 8.12
C LEU A 79 2.07 -2.21 6.61
N ARG A 80 1.85 -3.42 6.07
CA ARG A 80 1.84 -3.68 4.63
C ARG A 80 0.66 -4.54 4.21
N VAL A 81 0.03 -4.17 3.11
CA VAL A 81 -1.01 -4.95 2.45
C VAL A 81 -0.71 -5.10 0.96
N LEU A 82 -1.20 -6.19 0.38
CA LEU A 82 -1.30 -6.38 -1.06
C LEU A 82 -2.75 -6.13 -1.47
N ALA A 83 -2.97 -5.10 -2.27
CA ALA A 83 -4.27 -4.71 -2.79
C ALA A 83 -4.38 -5.01 -4.30
N GLY A 84 -5.59 -5.15 -4.80
CA GLY A 84 -5.87 -5.18 -6.23
C GLY A 84 -6.42 -3.85 -6.72
N ALA A 85 -5.91 -3.35 -7.85
CA ALA A 85 -6.35 -2.12 -8.51
C ALA A 85 -6.69 -2.36 -9.99
N GLY A 86 -7.24 -1.33 -10.65
CA GLY A 86 -7.58 -1.39 -12.07
C GLY A 86 -8.80 -2.28 -12.36
N PHE A 87 -8.93 -2.69 -13.63
CA PHE A 87 -10.04 -3.53 -14.08
C PHE A 87 -10.05 -4.86 -13.32
N ALA A 88 -11.20 -5.21 -12.71
CA ALA A 88 -11.41 -6.42 -11.93
C ALA A 88 -10.36 -6.67 -10.81
N ALA A 89 -9.75 -5.60 -10.28
CA ALA A 89 -8.71 -5.68 -9.24
C ALA A 89 -7.47 -6.51 -9.65
N MET A 90 -7.20 -6.62 -10.94
CA MET A 90 -6.14 -7.49 -11.48
C MET A 90 -4.74 -6.87 -11.48
N ASN A 91 -4.59 -5.58 -11.15
CA ASN A 91 -3.28 -4.96 -11.01
C ASN A 91 -2.87 -4.94 -9.53
N PRO A 92 -1.93 -5.80 -9.10
CA PRO A 92 -1.50 -5.80 -7.71
C PRO A 92 -0.77 -4.51 -7.34
N VAL A 93 -1.06 -4.01 -6.14
CA VAL A 93 -0.46 -2.83 -5.54
C VAL A 93 -0.02 -3.17 -4.13
N VAL A 94 1.25 -2.99 -3.82
CA VAL A 94 1.76 -3.08 -2.46
C VAL A 94 1.56 -1.72 -1.80
N VAL A 95 0.83 -1.68 -0.69
CA VAL A 95 0.67 -0.48 0.12
C VAL A 95 1.40 -0.70 1.44
N THR A 96 2.31 0.21 1.77
CA THR A 96 2.98 0.26 3.07
C THR A 96 2.56 1.56 3.76
N VAL A 97 2.05 1.46 4.99
CA VAL A 97 1.74 2.61 5.83
C VAL A 97 2.70 2.63 7.01
N THR A 98 3.45 3.71 7.16
CA THR A 98 4.27 3.98 8.34
C THR A 98 3.53 4.94 9.26
N VAL A 99 3.40 4.56 10.52
CA VAL A 99 2.80 5.35 11.61
C VAL A 99 3.93 5.74 12.55
N THR A 100 4.15 7.03 12.75
CA THR A 100 5.25 7.58 13.55
C THR A 100 4.69 8.50 14.63
N ARG A 101 5.04 8.25 15.89
CA ARG A 101 4.71 9.15 17.00
C ARG A 101 5.40 10.49 16.78
N ALA A 102 4.63 11.58 16.77
CA ALA A 102 5.18 12.93 16.61
C ALA A 102 5.07 13.71 17.92
N GLU A 103 3.84 13.94 18.40
CA GLU A 103 3.53 14.64 19.66
C GLU A 103 2.44 13.84 20.41
N PRO A 104 2.11 14.14 21.68
CA PRO A 104 1.15 13.35 22.45
C PRO A 104 -0.21 13.13 21.75
N ASP A 105 -0.72 14.17 21.06
CA ASP A 105 -2.01 14.16 20.37
C ASP A 105 -1.87 14.27 18.84
N SER A 106 -0.70 13.93 18.30
CA SER A 106 -0.41 14.03 16.87
C SER A 106 0.48 12.89 16.39
N THR A 107 0.06 12.28 15.29
CA THR A 107 0.76 11.15 14.69
C THR A 107 1.05 11.43 13.23
N GLY A 108 2.30 11.23 12.82
CA GLY A 108 2.72 11.31 11.43
C GLY A 108 2.41 10.00 10.72
N ILE A 109 1.77 10.08 9.55
CA ILE A 109 1.42 8.93 8.73
C ILE A 109 2.08 9.11 7.36
N ARG A 110 2.71 8.05 6.88
CA ARG A 110 3.26 7.97 5.53
C ARG A 110 2.66 6.81 4.79
N VAL A 111 1.89 7.10 3.74
CA VAL A 111 1.27 6.12 2.86
C VAL A 111 2.13 5.98 1.62
N ARG A 112 2.65 4.78 1.38
CA ARG A 112 3.45 4.45 0.21
C ARG A 112 2.75 3.36 -0.59
N ALA A 113 2.46 3.59 -1.86
CA ALA A 113 1.90 2.60 -2.76
C ALA A 113 2.83 2.32 -3.94
N VAL A 114 2.94 1.05 -4.32
CA VAL A 114 3.76 0.56 -5.42
C VAL A 114 2.95 -0.37 -6.28
N ALA A 115 2.86 -0.06 -7.56
CA ALA A 115 2.32 -0.97 -8.57
C ALA A 115 3.35 -1.17 -9.69
N LYS A 116 3.14 -2.19 -10.52
CA LYS A 116 3.81 -2.30 -11.81
C LYS A 116 2.91 -1.71 -12.90
N GLU A 117 3.44 -0.80 -13.71
CA GLU A 117 2.74 -0.21 -14.84
C GLU A 117 2.88 -1.07 -16.08
N GLY A 118 1.74 -1.50 -16.64
CA GLY A 118 1.68 -2.17 -17.93
C GLY A 118 1.81 -1.21 -19.12
N LEU A 119 1.50 -1.70 -20.32
CA LEU A 119 1.51 -0.88 -21.55
C LEU A 119 0.54 0.32 -21.48
N ILE A 120 -0.55 0.16 -20.72
CA ILE A 120 -1.53 1.21 -20.44
C ILE A 120 -1.26 1.73 -19.04
N LYS A 121 -1.00 3.03 -18.93
CA LYS A 121 -0.81 3.69 -17.64
C LYS A 121 -2.12 3.75 -16.88
N GLN A 122 -2.15 3.14 -15.69
CA GLN A 122 -3.32 3.13 -14.82
C GLN A 122 -3.12 3.96 -13.56
N HIS A 123 -1.88 4.37 -13.27
CA HIS A 123 -1.53 5.13 -12.07
C HIS A 123 -2.06 4.41 -10.81
N ALA A 124 -1.91 3.09 -10.79
CA ALA A 124 -2.52 2.24 -9.78
C ALA A 124 -1.90 2.46 -8.40
N GLY A 125 -0.59 2.72 -8.32
CA GLY A 125 0.08 3.11 -7.10
C GLY A 125 -0.43 4.46 -6.62
N GLU A 126 -0.39 5.48 -7.48
CA GLU A 126 -0.88 6.84 -7.15
C GLU A 126 -2.34 6.85 -6.66
N ARG A 127 -3.26 6.27 -7.43
CA ARG A 127 -4.69 6.24 -7.09
C ARG A 127 -4.96 5.48 -5.79
N THR A 128 -4.21 4.40 -5.54
CA THR A 128 -4.37 3.63 -4.30
C THR A 128 -3.83 4.41 -3.10
N ALA A 129 -2.68 5.08 -3.22
CA ALA A 129 -2.17 5.95 -2.16
C ALA A 129 -3.15 7.09 -1.85
N GLN A 130 -3.69 7.76 -2.87
CA GLN A 130 -4.70 8.81 -2.71
C GLN A 130 -5.96 8.29 -2.02
N ARG A 131 -6.47 7.13 -2.43
CA ARG A 131 -7.65 6.53 -1.79
C ARG A 131 -7.42 6.26 -0.30
N VAL A 132 -6.29 5.67 0.05
CA VAL A 132 -5.95 5.38 1.45
C VAL A 132 -5.77 6.67 2.25
N ALA A 133 -5.10 7.69 1.67
CA ALA A 133 -4.94 8.99 2.31
C ALA A 133 -6.28 9.67 2.56
N SER A 134 -7.18 9.70 1.58
CA SER A 134 -8.53 10.26 1.74
C SER A 134 -9.33 9.51 2.82
N ALA A 135 -9.27 8.18 2.86
CA ALA A 135 -9.95 7.41 3.91
C ALA A 135 -9.40 7.69 5.32
N LEU A 136 -8.12 8.09 5.44
CA LEU A 136 -7.51 8.48 6.72
C LEU A 136 -7.96 9.88 7.16
N GLU A 137 -8.17 10.79 6.20
CA GLU A 137 -8.67 12.14 6.44
C GLU A 137 -10.19 12.15 6.71
N ASP A 138 -10.95 11.33 6.00
CA ASP A 138 -12.42 11.27 6.09
C ASP A 138 -12.93 10.52 7.34
N GLY A 139 -12.06 9.74 7.99
CA GLY A 139 -12.37 8.95 9.19
C GLY A 139 -12.70 9.76 10.46
N HIS A 140 -13.23 10.98 10.34
CA HIS A 140 -13.82 11.78 11.42
C HIS A 140 -15.12 11.11 11.94
N GLY A 141 -14.99 9.95 12.57
CA GLY A 141 -15.98 9.36 13.47
C GLY A 141 -15.56 9.55 14.90
#